data_AF-A0A453CKH2-F1
#
_entry.id   AF-A0A453CKH2-F1
#
_cell.length_a   1.000
_cell.length_b   1.000
_cell.length_c   1.000
_cell.angle_alpha   90.00
_cell.angle_beta   90.00
_cell.angle_gamma   90.00
#
_symmetry.space_group_name_H-M   'P 1'
#
loop_
_entity.id
_entity.type
_entity.pdbx_description
1 polymer ?
#
loop_
_entity_poly.entity_id
_entity_poly.type
_entity_poly.pdbx_seq_one_letter_code
_entity_poly.pdbx_strand_id
1 'polypeptide(L)' 'DGVIEHYVCFSCVDGELYELDGGNPQPIHHGPSSPDSLLQDAARVIKARIVEYSESLNFNVMALSMM' A
#
# COMPACT_ATOMS: atom_id res chain seq x y z
N ASP A 1 23.89 -5.13 -10.38
CA ASP A 1 22.64 -5.91 -10.47
C ASP A 1 21.98 -5.83 -9.10
N GLY A 2 21.02 -4.94 -8.87
CA GLY A 2 20.68 -4.62 -7.47
C GLY A 2 19.45 -3.78 -7.23
N VAL A 3 18.47 -3.82 -8.14
CA VAL A 3 17.13 -3.37 -7.77
C VAL A 3 16.47 -4.57 -7.09
N ILE A 4 16.22 -4.46 -5.79
CA ILE A 4 15.42 -5.43 -5.05
C ILE A 4 14.01 -4.87 -5.05
N GLU A 5 13.12 -5.43 -5.86
CA GLU A 5 11.70 -5.14 -5.75
C GLU A 5 11.22 -5.50 -4.33
N HIS A 6 10.46 -4.59 -3.73
CA HIS A 6 10.04 -4.68 -2.35
C HIS A 6 8.52 -4.74 -2.26
N TYR A 7 8.01 -5.55 -1.34
CA TYR A 7 6.58 -5.68 -1.08
C TYR A 7 6.21 -4.96 0.22
N VAL A 8 5.12 -4.21 0.15
CA VAL A 8 4.45 -3.59 1.30
C VAL A 8 3.00 -4.03 1.33
N CYS A 9 2.39 -4.06 2.51
CA CYS A 9 1.00 -4.44 2.69
C CYS A 9 0.16 -3.26 3.18
N PHE A 10 -1.04 -3.11 2.66
CA PHE A 10 -2.02 -2.13 3.14
C PHE A 10 -3.15 -2.85 3.87
N SER A 11 -3.49 -2.40 5.07
CA SER A 11 -4.55 -3.00 5.87
C SER A 11 -5.34 -1.95 6.65
N CYS A 12 -6.61 -2.25 6.90
CA CYS A 12 -7.47 -1.47 7.79
C CYS A 12 -7.38 -2.08 9.19
N VAL A 13 -6.86 -1.32 10.15
CA VAL A 13 -6.77 -1.72 11.57
C VAL A 13 -7.42 -0.62 12.40
N ASP A 14 -8.37 -0.99 13.25
CA ASP A 14 -9.08 -0.06 14.15
C ASP A 14 -9.66 1.19 13.46
N GLY A 15 -10.13 1.05 12.21
CA GLY A 15 -10.73 2.15 11.44
C GLY A 15 -9.72 3.05 10.72
N GLU A 16 -8.46 2.63 10.64
CA GLU A 16 -7.36 3.41 10.05
C GLU A 16 -6.62 2.60 8.99
N LEU A 17 -6.20 3.27 7.91
CA LEU A 17 -5.34 2.70 6.87
C LEU A 17 -3.89 2.73 7.32
N TYR A 18 -3.28 1.55 7.37
CA TYR A 18 -1.86 1.39 7.62
C TYR A 18 -1.15 0.74 6.44
N GLU A 19 0.04 1.27 6.16
CA GLU A 19 1.04 0.60 5.34
C GLU A 19 2.05 -0.12 6.25
N LEU A 20 2.22 -1.40 5.99
CA LEU A 20 3.12 -2.32 6.67
C LEU A 20 4.32 -2.56 5.76
N ASP A 21 5.41 -1.85 6.05
CA ASP A 21 6.67 -1.95 5.34
C ASP A 21 7.76 -2.44 6.31
N GLY A 22 8.32 -3.62 6.05
CA GLY A 22 9.36 -4.22 6.90
C GLY A 22 10.69 -3.46 6.93
N GLY A 23 10.91 -2.50 6.03
CA GLY A 23 12.03 -1.57 6.07
C GLY A 23 11.85 -0.43 7.09
N ASN A 24 10.64 -0.23 7.60
CA ASN A 24 10.32 0.81 8.57
C ASN A 24 10.20 0.23 10.00
N PRO A 25 10.56 1.01 11.04
CA PRO A 25 10.47 0.56 12.42
C PRO A 25 9.03 0.46 12.94
N GLN A 26 8.07 1.14 12.29
CA GLN A 26 6.67 1.21 12.67
C GLN A 26 5.76 1.31 11.43
N PRO A 27 4.48 0.92 11.53
CA PRO A 27 3.49 1.12 10.47
C PRO A 27 3.36 2.60 10.06
N ILE A 28 3.14 2.85 8.77
CA ILE A 28 2.90 4.20 8.25
C ILE A 28 1.39 4.43 8.21
N HIS A 29 0.93 5.47 8.88
CA HIS A 29 -0.49 5.84 8.94
C HIS A 29 -0.90 6.70 7.75
N HIS A 30 -2.01 6.36 7.11
CA HIS A 30 -2.50 7.02 5.88
C HIS A 30 -3.91 7.65 6.02
N GLY A 31 -4.44 7.70 7.25
CA GLY A 31 -5.75 8.26 7.59
C GLY A 31 -6.87 7.21 7.71
N PRO A 32 -8.12 7.66 7.89
CA PRO A 32 -9.26 6.79 8.16
C PRO A 32 -9.55 5.80 7.03
N SER A 33 -10.03 4.61 7.39
CA SER A 33 -10.48 3.58 6.45
C SER A 33 -11.50 2.62 7.09
N SER A 34 -11.99 1.68 6.29
CA SER A 34 -12.92 0.64 6.70
C SER A 34 -12.73 -0.62 5.83
N PRO A 35 -13.23 -1.79 6.25
CA PRO A 35 -13.21 -2.97 5.39
C PRO A 35 -13.82 -2.74 4.00
N ASP A 36 -14.88 -1.92 3.91
CA ASP A 36 -15.59 -1.63 2.66
C ASP A 36 -14.85 -0.64 1.76
N SER A 37 -14.04 0.26 2.34
CA SER A 37 -13.28 1.29 1.61
C SER A 37 -11.80 0.98 1.43
N LEU A 38 -11.29 -0.09 2.07
CA LEU A 38 -9.87 -0.45 2.10
C LEU A 38 -9.22 -0.47 0.70
N LEU A 39 -9.90 -1.07 -0.29
CA LEU A 39 -9.37 -1.15 -1.65
C LEU A 39 -9.17 0.25 -2.26
N GLN A 40 -10.16 1.12 -2.13
CA GLN A 40 -10.13 2.47 -2.69
C GLN A 40 -9.13 3.35 -1.93
N ASP A 41 -9.07 3.24 -0.61
CA ASP A 41 -8.18 4.03 0.24
C ASP A 41 -6.71 3.65 0.01
N ALA A 42 -6.40 2.34 -0.07
CA ALA A 42 -5.07 1.86 -0.43
C ALA A 42 -4.69 2.25 -1.87
N ALA A 43 -5.62 2.14 -2.82
CA ALA A 43 -5.38 2.52 -4.21
C ALA A 43 -5.02 4.01 -4.35
N ARG A 44 -5.58 4.90 -3.52
CA ARG A 44 -5.20 6.32 -3.46
C ARG A 44 -3.71 6.48 -3.13
N VAL A 45 -3.22 5.77 -2.12
CA VAL A 45 -1.81 5.83 -1.70
C VAL A 45 -0.90 5.22 -2.77
N ILE A 46 -1.28 4.05 -3.33
CA ILE A 46 -0.52 3.36 -4.38
C ILE A 46 -0.37 4.25 -5.63
N LYS A 47 -1.45 4.93 -6.05
CA LYS A 47 -1.40 5.86 -7.21
C LYS A 47 -0.45 7.02 -6.97
N ALA A 48 -0.42 7.60 -5.77
CA ALA A 48 0.52 8.66 -5.44
C ALA A 48 1.97 8.17 -5.57
N ARG A 49 2.26 6.94 -5.12
CA ARG A 49 3.58 6.33 -5.26
C ARG A 49 3.94 6.03 -6.72
N ILE A 50 3.02 5.55 -7.54
CA ILE A 50 3.28 5.35 -8.98
C ILE A 50 3.64 6.69 -9.66
N VAL A 51 2.98 7.79 -9.28
CA VAL A 51 3.31 9.14 -9.80
C VAL A 51 4.69 9.61 -9.32
N GLU A 52 5.06 9.34 -8.06
CA GLU A 52 6.38 9.67 -7.51
C GLU A 52 7.52 8.98 -8.27
N TYR A 53 7.29 7.76 -8.75
CA TYR A 53 8.25 6.95 -9.50
C TYR A 53 7.82 6.77 -10.97
N SER A 54 7.44 7.86 -11.63
CA SER A 54 6.86 7.85 -13.00
C SER A 54 7.71 7.19 -14.08
N GLU A 55 9.03 7.12 -13.88
CA GLU A 55 9.98 6.51 -14.82
C GLU A 55 10.07 4.98 -14.68
N SER A 56 9.47 4.41 -13.63
CA SER A 56 9.45 2.97 -13.39
C SER A 56 8.15 2.35 -13.93
N LEU A 57 8.28 1.16 -14.53
CA LEU A 57 7.14 0.31 -14.90
C LEU A 57 7.02 -0.92 -13.99
N ASN A 58 7.91 -1.05 -13.00
CA ASN A 58 8.04 -2.25 -12.17
C ASN A 58 7.09 -2.19 -10.98
N PHE A 59 5.79 -2.24 -11.25
CA PHE A 59 4.76 -2.29 -10.21
C PHE A 59 3.89 -3.54 -10.38
N ASN A 60 3.56 -4.18 -9.26
CA ASN A 60 2.56 -5.23 -9.18
C ASN A 60 1.66 -4.95 -7.96
N VAL A 61 0.35 -5.16 -8.12
CA VAL A 61 -0.63 -5.00 -7.05
C VAL A 61 -1.49 -6.26 -6.99
N MET A 62 -1.65 -6.80 -5.80
CA MET A 62 -2.54 -7.93 -5.52
C MET A 62 -3.51 -7.53 -4.41
N ALA A 63 -4.77 -7.96 -4.54
CA ALA A 63 -5.78 -7.78 -3.50
C ALA A 63 -6.14 -9.15 -2.92
N LEU A 64 -6.18 -9.25 -1.60
CA LEU A 64 -6.73 -10.41 -0.90
C LEU A 64 -8.24 -10.17 -0.74
N SER A 65 -9.03 -10.95 -1.48
CA SER A 65 -10.50 -10.85 -1.46
C SER A 65 -11.11 -12.15 -0.95
N MET A 66 -12.21 -12.03 -0.20
CA MET A 66 -13.12 -13.16 0.03
C MET A 66 -13.91 -13.40 -1.26
N MET A 67 -14.20 -14.68 -1.54
CA MET A 67 -14.96 -15.13 -2.72
C MET A 67 -16.46 -15.00 -2.48
#